data_AF-A0A0M3DBN1-F1
#
_entry.id   AF-A0A0M3DBN1-F1
#
_cell.length_a   1.000
_cell.length_b   1.000
_cell.length_c   1.000
_cell.angle_alpha   90.00
_cell.angle_beta   90.00
_cell.angle_gamma   90.00
#
_symmetry.space_group_name_H-M   'P 1'
#
loop_
_entity.id
_entity.type
_entity.pdbx_description
1 polymer ?
#
loop_
_entity_poly.entity_id
_entity_poly.type
_entity_poly.pdbx_seq_one_letter_code
_entity_poly.pdbx_strand_id
1 'polypeptide(L)'
;MPLIDTLLTAAALLPAQIPDPGPVQPPGTGGFTTVISWVKWIGFALAGVAIVIVAIRMFFNSRRGEGGEHAGALGWILGGVILIGGGAGIVSALMGG
;
A
#
# COMPACT_ATOMS: atom_id res chain seq x y z
N MET A 1 -30.30 18.36 -38.88
CA MET A 1 -29.05 18.56 -39.65
C MET A 1 -28.17 17.33 -39.40
N PRO A 2 -28.38 16.25 -40.17
CA PRO A 2 -27.89 14.90 -39.82
C PRO A 2 -26.35 14.78 -39.87
N LEU A 3 -25.69 15.73 -40.55
CA LEU A 3 -24.23 15.81 -40.60
C LEU A 3 -23.63 16.19 -39.23
N ILE A 4 -24.30 17.03 -38.44
CA ILE A 4 -23.80 17.45 -37.13
C ILE A 4 -23.94 16.29 -36.13
N ASP A 5 -25.06 15.56 -36.17
CA ASP A 5 -25.31 14.42 -35.28
C ASP A 5 -24.37 13.24 -35.55
N THR A 6 -24.04 13.00 -36.83
CA THR A 6 -23.06 11.98 -37.23
C THR A 6 -21.63 12.37 -36.84
N LEU A 7 -21.26 13.64 -36.96
CA LEU A 7 -19.96 14.14 -36.47
C LEU A 7 -19.86 14.09 -34.94
N LEU A 8 -20.94 14.40 -34.22
CA LEU A 8 -20.99 14.32 -32.76
C LEU A 8 -20.85 12.86 -32.28
N THR A 9 -21.51 11.94 -32.97
CA THR A 9 -21.42 10.49 -32.69
C THR A 9 -20.04 9.93 -33.02
N ALA A 10 -19.44 10.34 -34.15
CA ALA A 10 -18.09 9.96 -34.51
C ALA A 10 -17.07 10.50 -33.50
N ALA A 11 -17.18 11.78 -33.09
CA ALA A 11 -16.33 12.39 -32.08
C ALA A 11 -16.43 11.71 -30.70
N ALA A 12 -17.63 11.24 -30.34
CA ALA A 12 -17.85 10.46 -29.12
C ALA A 12 -17.25 9.05 -29.17
N LEU A 13 -17.04 8.50 -30.36
CA LEU A 13 -16.44 7.17 -30.55
C LEU A 13 -14.90 7.23 -30.69
N LEU A 14 -14.32 8.39 -30.99
CA LEU A 14 -12.85 8.57 -31.07
C LEU A 14 -12.09 8.08 -29.83
N PRO A 15 -12.48 8.37 -28.57
CA PRO A 15 -11.77 7.85 -27.39
C PRO A 15 -11.93 6.33 -27.22
N ALA A 16 -12.94 5.70 -27.81
CA ALA A 16 -13.12 4.25 -27.79
C ALA A 16 -12.27 3.52 -28.84
N GLN A 17 -11.72 4.25 -29.82
CA GLN A 17 -10.88 3.69 -30.89
C GLN A 17 -9.38 3.85 -30.64
N ILE A 18 -8.98 4.49 -29.55
CA ILE A 18 -7.60 4.41 -29.06
C ILE A 18 -7.56 3.14 -28.21
N PRO A 19 -6.94 2.04 -28.67
CA PRO A 19 -6.64 0.96 -27.77
C PRO A 19 -5.72 1.55 -26.71
N ASP A 20 -6.24 1.74 -25.50
CA ASP A 20 -5.43 2.05 -24.33
C ASP A 20 -4.68 0.75 -24.00
N PRO A 21 -3.35 0.66 -24.24
CA PRO A 21 -2.57 -0.41 -23.66
C PRO A 21 -2.49 -0.09 -22.16
N GLY A 22 -3.56 -0.40 -21.43
CA GLY A 22 -3.60 -0.25 -19.98
C GLY A 22 -2.34 -0.88 -19.40
N PRO A 23 -1.74 -0.32 -18.33
CA PRO A 23 -0.32 -0.44 -17.99
C PRO A 23 0.25 -1.86 -18.13
N VAL A 24 0.60 -2.23 -19.36
CA VAL A 24 1.06 -3.58 -19.67
C VAL A 24 2.54 -3.57 -19.45
N GLN A 25 2.93 -4.31 -18.41
CA GLN A 25 4.29 -4.41 -17.98
C GLN A 25 5.21 -4.81 -19.17
N PRO A 26 6.21 -3.98 -19.54
CA PRO A 26 7.07 -4.26 -20.67
C PRO A 26 7.81 -5.60 -20.49
N PRO A 27 7.89 -6.44 -21.55
CA PRO A 27 8.57 -7.73 -21.46
C PRO A 27 9.99 -7.57 -20.92
N GLY A 28 10.35 -8.38 -19.91
CA GLY A 28 11.66 -8.33 -19.24
C GLY A 28 11.67 -7.67 -17.85
N THR A 29 10.63 -6.95 -17.46
CA THR A 29 10.54 -6.35 -16.11
C THR A 29 9.93 -7.30 -15.06
N GLY A 30 9.53 -8.52 -15.43
CA GLY A 30 8.90 -9.48 -14.53
C GLY A 30 9.70 -9.74 -13.25
N GLY A 31 11.03 -9.81 -13.36
CA GLY A 31 11.92 -9.96 -12.22
C GLY A 31 11.88 -8.78 -11.23
N PHE A 32 11.70 -7.55 -11.72
CA PHE A 32 11.56 -6.37 -10.86
C PHE A 32 10.27 -6.43 -10.03
N THR A 33 9.15 -6.80 -10.65
CA THR A 33 7.87 -7.00 -9.94
C THR A 33 7.97 -8.16 -8.94
N THR A 34 8.70 -9.23 -9.26
CA THR A 34 8.96 -10.33 -8.33
C THR A 34 9.75 -9.84 -7.11
N VAL A 35 10.82 -9.07 -7.30
CA VAL A 35 11.62 -8.53 -6.18
C VAL A 35 10.77 -7.62 -5.29
N ILE A 36 9.99 -6.70 -5.87
CA ILE A 36 9.08 -5.84 -5.10
C ILE A 36 8.06 -6.68 -4.32
N SER A 37 7.54 -7.75 -4.92
CA SER A 37 6.59 -8.66 -4.25
C SER A 37 7.23 -9.34 -3.04
N TRP A 38 8.48 -9.83 -3.16
CA TRP A 38 9.22 -10.38 -2.02
C TRP A 38 9.48 -9.35 -0.93
N VAL A 39 9.88 -8.12 -1.30
CA VAL A 39 10.10 -7.03 -0.35
C VAL A 39 8.83 -6.72 0.44
N LYS A 40 7.66 -6.70 -0.22
CA LYS A 40 6.37 -6.50 0.46
C LYS A 40 6.12 -7.57 1.52
N TRP A 41 6.31 -8.85 1.16
CA TRP A 41 6.09 -9.96 2.09
C TRP A 41 7.11 -9.97 3.25
N ILE A 42 8.37 -9.65 2.98
CA ILE A 42 9.41 -9.53 4.01
C ILE A 42 9.08 -8.37 4.96
N GLY A 43 8.67 -7.22 4.44
CA GLY A 43 8.26 -6.07 5.25
C GLY A 43 7.08 -6.41 6.17
N PHE A 44 6.09 -7.15 5.66
CA PHE A 44 4.94 -7.59 6.44
C PHE A 44 5.33 -8.60 7.54
N ALA A 45 6.20 -9.56 7.22
CA ALA A 45 6.71 -10.53 8.18
C ALA A 45 7.53 -9.84 9.29
N LEU A 46 8.42 -8.90 8.92
CA LEU A 46 9.24 -8.15 9.86
C LEU A 46 8.39 -7.27 10.79
N ALA A 47 7.36 -6.61 10.26
CA ALA A 47 6.41 -5.84 11.04
C ALA A 47 5.70 -6.73 12.08
N GLY A 48 5.27 -7.94 11.70
CA GLY A 48 4.67 -8.90 12.62
C GLY A 48 5.63 -9.30 13.75
N VAL A 49 6.88 -9.61 13.43
CA VAL A 49 7.91 -9.96 14.44
C VAL A 49 8.16 -8.81 15.41
N ALA A 50 8.23 -7.57 14.91
CA ALA A 50 8.45 -6.39 15.75
C ALA A 50 7.34 -6.20 16.80
N ILE A 51 6.07 -6.41 16.43
CA ILE A 51 4.93 -6.33 17.35
C ILE A 51 5.05 -7.36 18.47
N VAL A 52 5.39 -8.61 18.10
CA VAL A 52 5.48 -9.72 19.07
C VAL A 52 6.58 -9.46 20.10
N ILE A 53 7.77 -9.02 19.67
CA ILE A 53 8.88 -8.69 20.57
C ILE A 53 8.47 -7.62 21.59
N VAL A 54 7.67 -6.65 21.15
CA VAL A 54 7.22 -5.53 21.98
C VAL A 54 6.15 -5.96 22.97
N ALA A 55 5.19 -6.77 22.53
CA ALA A 55 4.19 -7.38 23.39
C ALA A 55 4.85 -8.22 24.50
N ILE A 56 5.89 -8.99 24.14
CA ILE A 56 6.67 -9.78 25.10
C ILE A 56 7.37 -8.87 26.13
N ARG A 57 8.04 -7.79 25.69
CA ARG A 57 8.69 -6.84 26.62
C ARG A 57 7.70 -6.18 27.57
N MET A 58 6.52 -5.82 27.08
CA MET A 58 5.44 -5.25 27.90
C MET A 58 4.93 -6.27 28.93
N PHE A 59 4.76 -7.53 28.55
CA PHE A 59 4.30 -8.59 29.45
C PHE A 59 5.22 -8.77 30.67
N PHE A 60 6.54 -8.70 30.47
CA PHE A 60 7.50 -8.83 31.57
C PHE A 60 7.59 -7.57 32.45
N ASN A 61 7.49 -6.36 31.86
CA ASN A 61 7.60 -5.11 32.61
C ASN A 61 6.31 -4.69 33.35
N SER A 62 5.16 -5.29 33.04
CA SER A 62 3.87 -5.01 33.68
C SER A 62 3.87 -5.20 35.22
N ARG A 63 4.80 -5.98 35.76
CA ARG A 63 4.81 -6.39 37.17
C ARG A 63 5.36 -5.36 38.16
N ARG A 64 5.93 -4.25 37.69
CA ARG A 64 6.68 -3.27 38.52
C ARG A 64 5.93 -1.96 38.79
N GLY A 65 4.72 -1.79 38.26
CA GLY A 65 3.95 -0.55 38.45
C GLY A 65 4.42 0.64 37.60
N GLU A 66 5.42 0.44 36.74
CA GLU A 66 6.03 1.46 35.85
C GLU A 66 5.34 1.52 34.46
N GLY A 67 4.05 1.21 34.39
CA GLY A 67 3.33 1.03 33.12
C GLY A 67 3.27 2.28 32.23
N GLY A 68 3.41 3.48 32.81
CA GLY A 68 3.39 4.76 32.08
C GLY A 68 4.60 4.99 31.18
N GLU A 69 5.80 4.64 31.64
CA GLU A 69 7.05 4.79 30.87
C GLU A 69 7.09 3.81 29.69
N HIS A 70 6.49 2.63 29.85
CA HIS A 70 6.42 1.61 28.80
C HIS A 70 5.26 1.80 27.81
N ALA A 71 4.21 2.54 28.19
CA ALA A 71 3.13 2.93 27.28
C ALA A 71 3.65 3.82 26.13
N GLY A 72 4.64 4.68 26.39
CA GLY A 72 5.33 5.46 25.35
C GLY A 72 6.08 4.57 24.35
N ALA A 73 6.79 3.55 24.84
CA ALA A 73 7.46 2.57 23.98
C ALA A 73 6.45 1.79 23.12
N LEU A 74 5.31 1.41 23.70
CA LEU A 74 4.23 0.73 22.96
C LEU A 74 3.60 1.63 21.89
N GLY A 75 3.36 2.91 22.21
CA GLY A 75 2.84 3.89 21.26
C GLY A 75 3.74 4.10 20.05
N TRP A 76 5.07 4.11 20.26
CA TRP A 76 6.03 4.24 19.15
C TRP A 76 6.01 3.02 18.21
N ILE A 77 5.90 1.82 18.76
CA ILE A 77 5.79 0.60 17.94
C ILE A 77 4.44 0.50 17.24
N LEU A 78 3.34 0.82 17.94
CA LEU A 78 2.01 0.86 17.32
C LEU A 78 1.98 1.87 16.16
N GLY A 79 2.61 3.03 16.34
CA GLY A 79 2.79 4.03 15.30
C GLY A 79 3.57 3.49 14.09
N GLY A 80 4.67 2.78 14.32
CA GLY A 80 5.44 2.13 13.24
C GLY A 80 4.65 1.07 12.47
N VAL A 81 3.80 0.30 13.15
CA VAL A 81 2.95 -0.72 12.52
C VAL A 81 1.84 -0.09 11.70
N ILE A 82 1.20 0.95 12.23
CA ILE A 82 0.18 1.72 11.50
C ILE A 82 0.81 2.38 10.27
N LEU A 83 2.05 2.86 10.36
CA LEU A 83 2.77 3.44 9.23
C LEU A 83 3.07 2.39 8.14
N ILE A 84 3.54 1.19 8.51
CA ILE A 84 3.83 0.11 7.55
C ILE A 84 2.53 -0.43 6.93
N GLY A 85 1.50 -0.68 7.74
CA GLY A 85 0.21 -1.20 7.27
C GLY A 85 -0.60 -0.17 6.47
N GLY A 86 -0.63 1.08 6.93
CA GLY A 86 -1.34 2.20 6.31
C GLY A 86 -0.64 2.76 5.08
N GLY A 87 0.68 2.57 4.95
CA GLY A 87 1.46 3.03 3.81
C GLY A 87 0.93 2.53 2.46
N ALA A 88 0.42 1.29 2.40
CA ALA A 88 -0.21 0.76 1.20
C ALA A 88 -1.48 1.53 0.80
N GLY A 89 -2.31 1.92 1.79
CA GLY A 89 -3.50 2.73 1.55
C GLY A 89 -3.17 4.16 1.11
N ILE A 90 -2.11 4.75 1.68
CA ILE A 90 -1.64 6.09 1.30
C ILE A 90 -1.10 6.10 -0.15
N VAL A 91 -0.30 5.11 -0.52
CA VAL A 91 0.23 4.97 -1.89
C VAL A 91 -0.92 4.72 -2.89
N SER A 92 -1.89 3.87 -2.53
CA SER A 92 -3.09 3.65 -3.33
C SER A 92 -3.89 4.93 -3.54
N ALA A 93 -4.09 5.73 -2.49
CA ALA A 93 -4.82 6.98 -2.58
C ALA A 93 -4.09 8.02 -3.45
N LEU A 94 -2.75 8.08 -3.38
CA LEU A 94 -1.92 8.98 -4.19
C LEU A 94 -1.87 8.60 -5.67
N MET A 95 -1.96 7.29 -5.97
CA MET A 95 -2.00 6.78 -7.35
C MET A 95 -3.39 6.79 -7.97
N GLY A 96 -4.39 7.39 -7.30
CA GLY A 96 -5.76 7.49 -7.81
C GLY A 96 -6.49 6.15 -7.80
N GLY A 97 -6.38 5.40 -6.68
CA GLY A 97 -7.11 4.14 -6.47
C GLY A 97 -8.61 4.22 -6.70
#